data_AF-A0A7W6TES2-F1
#
_entry.id   AF-A0A7W6TES2-F1
#
_cell.length_a   1.000
_cell.length_b   1.000
_cell.length_c   1.000
_cell.angle_alpha   90.00
_cell.angle_beta   90.00
_cell.angle_gamma   90.00
#
_symmetry.space_group_name_H-M   'P 1'
#
loop_
_entity.id
_entity.type
_entity.pdbx_description
1 polymer ?
#
loop_
_entity_poly.entity_id
_entity_poly.type
_entity_poly.pdbx_seq_one_letter_code
_entity_poly.pdbx_strand_id
1 'polypeptide(L)'
;MPHTSHDLQAIFDHGWRDAEDGKGLSANPYLRDESNYRLSAWVEGYREFADGMSAAYRDQLVDEGKQAGTLLLDNRACPYILDQSSLRYDAWLSGYQSPGAQ
;
A
#
# COMPACT_ATOMS: atom_id res chain seq x y z
N MET A 1 -10.81 30.19 -4.82
CA MET A 1 -9.56 30.61 -4.15
C MET A 1 -8.43 29.76 -4.73
N PRO A 2 -7.26 30.31 -5.08
CA PRO A 2 -6.17 29.52 -5.63
C PRO A 2 -5.56 28.67 -4.51
N HIS A 3 -5.64 27.34 -4.62
CA HIS A 3 -4.89 26.43 -3.77
C HIS A 3 -3.41 26.55 -4.12
N THR A 4 -2.61 27.10 -3.22
CA THR A 4 -1.15 27.22 -3.39
C THR A 4 -0.53 25.81 -3.41
N SER A 5 0.39 25.53 -4.34
CA SER A 5 1.03 24.20 -4.51
C SER A 5 1.64 23.62 -3.21
N HIS A 6 1.96 24.47 -2.24
CA HIS A 6 2.45 24.08 -0.92
C HIS A 6 1.40 23.31 -0.07
N ASP A 7 0.11 23.59 -0.26
CA ASP A 7 -1.00 22.90 0.43
C ASP A 7 -1.16 21.46 -0.11
N LEU A 8 -0.97 21.27 -1.42
CA LEU A 8 -1.10 19.95 -2.05
C LEU A 8 0.07 19.02 -1.72
N GLN A 9 1.29 19.54 -1.58
CA GLN A 9 2.44 18.72 -1.15
C GLN A 9 2.26 18.20 0.27
N ALA A 10 1.78 19.02 1.21
CA ALA A 10 1.52 18.56 2.57
C ALA A 10 0.42 17.48 2.62
N ILE A 11 -0.57 17.58 1.73
CA ILE A 11 -1.65 16.60 1.60
C ILE A 11 -1.15 15.29 0.98
N PHE A 12 -0.23 15.38 0.02
CA PHE A 12 0.48 14.23 -0.53
C PHE A 12 1.27 13.49 0.55
N ASP A 13 2.11 14.21 1.30
CA ASP A 13 2.93 13.63 2.38
C ASP A 13 2.06 12.98 3.47
N HIS A 14 0.87 13.52 3.71
CA HIS A 14 -0.11 12.91 4.62
C HIS A 14 -0.62 11.57 4.08
N GLY A 15 -0.96 11.48 2.80
CA GLY A 15 -1.37 10.22 2.17
C GLY A 15 -0.27 9.17 2.22
N TRP A 16 0.96 9.59 1.97
CA TRP A 16 2.15 8.74 2.06
C TRP A 16 2.33 8.16 3.47
N ARG A 17 2.24 9.00 4.52
CA ARG A 17 2.33 8.55 5.91
C ARG A 17 1.17 7.67 6.35
N ASP A 18 -0.03 7.95 5.87
CA ASP A 18 -1.19 7.11 6.17
C ASP A 18 -1.04 5.71 5.54
N ALA A 19 -0.46 5.63 4.35
CA ALA A 19 -0.10 4.36 3.74
C ALA A 19 1.04 3.64 4.50
N GLU A 20 2.04 4.38 4.98
CA GLU A 20 3.11 3.88 5.85
C GLU A 20 2.58 3.31 7.17
N ASP A 21 1.63 3.99 7.79
CA ASP A 21 0.91 3.56 9.00
C ASP A 21 -0.06 2.38 8.73
N GLY A 22 -0.18 1.91 7.49
CA GLY A 22 -1.06 0.81 7.10
C GLY A 22 -2.55 1.15 7.09
N LYS A 23 -2.92 2.44 7.06
CA LYS A 23 -4.32 2.87 6.93
C LYS A 23 -4.83 2.54 5.53
N GLY A 24 -6.15 2.37 5.40
CA GLY A 24 -6.79 2.15 4.10
C GLY A 24 -7.18 3.46 3.40
N LEU A 25 -7.49 3.41 2.10
CA LEU A 25 -8.00 4.56 1.34
C LEU A 25 -9.26 5.21 1.96
N SER A 26 -10.05 4.45 2.74
CA SER A 26 -11.22 4.96 3.48
C SER A 26 -10.87 5.90 4.64
N ALA A 27 -9.61 5.89 5.09
CA ALA A 27 -9.10 6.81 6.10
C ALA A 27 -8.77 8.20 5.53
N ASN A 28 -8.85 8.36 4.20
CA ASN A 28 -8.61 9.64 3.54
C ASN A 28 -9.55 10.72 4.11
N PRO A 29 -9.03 11.75 4.80
CA PRO A 29 -9.86 12.78 5.42
C PRO A 29 -10.53 13.71 4.40
N TYR A 30 -10.08 13.66 3.14
CA TYR A 30 -10.55 14.50 2.04
C TYR A 30 -11.64 13.84 1.19
N LEU A 31 -12.18 12.67 1.58
CA LEU A 31 -13.24 11.96 0.84
C LEU A 31 -14.53 12.76 0.62
N ARG A 32 -14.78 13.74 1.50
CA ARG A 32 -15.96 14.62 1.44
C ARG A 32 -15.63 16.04 1.02
N ASP A 33 -14.38 16.30 0.65
CA ASP A 33 -13.98 17.62 0.17
C ASP A 33 -14.55 17.81 -1.24
N GLU A 34 -15.26 18.92 -1.47
CA GLU A 34 -15.82 19.25 -2.79
C GLU A 34 -14.70 19.54 -3.81
N SER A 35 -13.48 19.82 -3.32
CA SER A 35 -12.29 20.04 -4.12
C SER A 35 -11.56 18.73 -4.43
N ASN A 36 -11.74 18.23 -5.65
CA ASN A 36 -11.09 17.00 -6.14
C ASN A 36 -9.56 17.05 -6.06
N TYR A 37 -8.93 18.23 -6.02
CA TYR A 37 -7.47 18.37 -6.02
C TYR A 37 -6.82 17.82 -4.74
N ARG A 38 -7.47 17.98 -3.59
CA ARG A 38 -6.94 17.52 -2.29
C ARG A 38 -7.09 16.02 -2.13
N LEU A 39 -8.25 15.50 -2.54
CA LEU A 39 -8.50 14.07 -2.61
C LEU A 39 -7.47 13.39 -3.51
N SER A 40 -7.24 13.93 -4.71
CA SER A 40 -6.24 13.40 -5.64
C SER A 40 -4.83 13.45 -5.07
N ALA A 41 -4.40 14.57 -4.49
CA ALA A 41 -3.05 14.69 -3.92
C ALA A 41 -2.78 13.68 -2.80
N TRP A 42 -3.75 13.46 -1.89
CA TRP A 42 -3.60 12.46 -0.82
C TRP A 42 -3.56 11.05 -1.39
N VAL A 43 -4.43 10.74 -2.36
CA VAL A 43 -4.46 9.42 -3.01
C VAL A 43 -3.17 9.16 -3.78
N GLU A 44 -2.58 10.17 -4.40
CA GLU A 44 -1.31 10.07 -5.11
C GLU A 44 -0.16 9.74 -4.15
N GLY A 45 -0.03 10.45 -3.03
CA GLY A 45 1.00 10.14 -2.02
C GLY A 45 0.80 8.79 -1.34
N TYR A 46 -0.45 8.44 -1.05
CA TYR A 46 -0.81 7.11 -0.53
C TYR A 46 -0.40 6.00 -1.49
N ARG A 47 -0.68 6.18 -2.79
CA ARG A 47 -0.27 5.25 -3.84
C ARG A 47 1.23 5.27 -4.05
N GLU A 48 1.90 6.40 -3.95
CA GLU A 48 3.35 6.44 -4.10
C GLU A 48 4.05 5.63 -3.01
N PHE A 49 3.58 5.59 -1.77
CA PHE A 49 4.11 4.64 -0.79
C PHE A 49 3.65 3.20 -1.07
N ALA A 50 2.35 3.00 -1.33
CA ALA A 50 1.78 1.67 -1.53
C ALA A 50 2.34 0.96 -2.78
N ASP A 51 2.69 1.73 -3.81
CA ASP A 51 3.25 1.31 -5.09
C ASP A 51 4.78 1.59 -5.16
N GLY A 52 5.33 2.41 -4.26
CA GLY A 52 6.77 2.67 -4.10
C GLY A 52 7.37 1.86 -2.96
N MET A 53 7.01 0.59 -2.93
CA MET A 53 7.43 -0.36 -1.91
C MET A 53 8.94 -0.34 -1.69
N SER A 54 9.38 0.00 -0.47
CA SER A 54 10.78 -0.09 -0.09
C SER A 54 11.27 -1.54 -0.16
N ALA A 55 12.56 -1.76 -0.46
CA ALA A 55 13.11 -3.12 -0.54
C ALA A 55 12.92 -3.90 0.78
N ALA A 56 13.09 -3.25 1.93
CA ALA A 56 12.90 -3.87 3.23
C ALA A 56 11.44 -4.31 3.46
N TYR A 57 10.48 -3.48 3.08
CA TYR A 57 9.07 -3.83 3.18
C TYR A 57 8.69 -4.93 2.20
N ARG A 58 9.25 -4.91 0.98
CA ARG A 58 9.11 -6.00 0.01
C ARG A 58 9.60 -7.33 0.57
N ASP A 59 10.78 -7.34 1.19
CA ASP A 59 11.38 -8.54 1.76
C ASP A 59 10.52 -9.09 2.91
N GLN A 60 9.94 -8.22 3.74
CA GLN A 60 8.99 -8.62 4.78
C GLN A 60 7.76 -9.33 4.18
N LEU A 61 7.15 -8.75 3.14
CA LEU A 61 5.97 -9.35 2.49
C LEU A 61 6.30 -10.71 1.85
N VAL A 62 7.49 -10.82 1.26
CA VAL A 62 8.00 -12.10 0.74
C VAL A 62 8.14 -13.12 1.87
N ASP A 63 8.68 -12.75 3.03
CA ASP A 63 8.84 -13.67 4.16
C ASP A 63 7.50 -14.09 4.77
N GLU A 64 6.53 -13.17 4.87
CA GLU A 64 5.16 -13.49 5.26
C GLU A 64 4.51 -14.50 4.32
N GLY A 65 4.70 -14.30 3.00
CA GLY A 65 4.27 -15.25 1.97
C GLY A 65 4.91 -16.62 2.15
N LYS A 66 6.23 -16.69 2.31
CA LYS A 66 6.96 -17.95 2.55
C LYS A 66 6.39 -18.67 3.77
N GLN A 67 6.17 -17.96 4.87
CA GLN A 67 5.64 -18.55 6.10
C GLN A 67 4.25 -19.14 5.88
N ALA A 68 3.36 -18.43 5.17
CA ALA A 68 2.04 -18.95 4.82
C ALA A 68 2.12 -20.21 3.95
N GLY A 69 3.05 -20.26 2.99
CA GLY A 69 3.31 -21.44 2.16
C GLY A 69 3.87 -22.62 2.96
N THR A 70 4.82 -22.37 3.88
CA THR A 70 5.37 -23.39 4.79
C THR A 70 4.30 -23.97 5.71
N LEU A 71 3.34 -23.15 6.14
CA LEU A 71 2.20 -23.56 6.96
C LEU A 71 1.06 -24.21 6.15
N LEU A 72 1.21 -24.35 4.82
CA LEU A 72 0.20 -24.91 3.91
C LEU A 72 -1.16 -24.21 4.01
N LEU A 73 -1.15 -22.89 4.26
CA LEU A 73 -2.38 -22.08 4.22
C LEU A 73 -2.87 -21.94 2.78
N ASP A 74 -4.18 -21.78 2.58
CA ASP A 74 -4.73 -21.49 1.24
C ASP A 74 -4.25 -20.10 0.77
N ASN A 75 -3.94 -19.94 -0.53
CA ASN A 75 -3.45 -18.66 -1.06
C ASN A 75 -4.49 -17.53 -0.98
N ARG A 76 -5.77 -17.86 -0.79
CA ARG A 76 -6.85 -16.90 -0.46
C ARG A 76 -6.70 -16.28 0.92
N ALA A 77 -5.81 -16.80 1.77
CA ALA A 77 -5.42 -16.18 3.03
C ALA A 77 -4.50 -14.95 2.83
N CYS A 78 -4.07 -14.64 1.60
CA CYS A 78 -3.31 -13.45 1.30
C CYS A 78 -4.06 -12.18 1.76
N PRO A 79 -3.49 -11.37 2.67
CA PRO A 79 -4.15 -10.15 3.16
C PRO A 79 -4.42 -9.12 2.05
N TYR A 80 -3.66 -9.21 0.96
CA TYR A 80 -3.69 -8.30 -0.17
C TYR A 80 -4.50 -8.86 -1.35
N ILE A 81 -5.29 -9.94 -1.16
CA ILE A 81 -6.08 -10.61 -2.21
C ILE A 81 -7.12 -9.70 -2.89
N LEU A 82 -7.55 -8.62 -2.23
CA LEU A 82 -8.45 -7.61 -2.79
C LEU A 82 -7.71 -6.53 -3.58
N ASP A 83 -6.38 -6.49 -3.45
CA ASP A 83 -5.47 -5.53 -4.09
C ASP A 83 -4.50 -6.29 -5.03
N GLN A 84 -5.04 -7.17 -5.87
CA GLN A 84 -4.25 -8.10 -6.72
C GLN A 84 -3.33 -7.39 -7.73
N SER A 85 -3.58 -6.11 -8.00
CA SER A 85 -2.75 -5.28 -8.87
C SER A 85 -1.68 -4.51 -8.11
N SER A 86 -1.60 -4.65 -6.79
CA SER A 86 -0.56 -3.99 -6.00
C SER A 86 0.71 -4.82 -5.98
N LEU A 87 1.83 -4.11 -5.88
CA LEU A 87 3.13 -4.73 -5.63
C LEU A 87 3.14 -5.54 -4.32
N ARG A 88 2.24 -5.24 -3.37
CA ARG A 88 2.08 -5.99 -2.10
C ARG A 88 1.58 -7.41 -2.34
N TYR A 89 0.57 -7.56 -3.19
CA TYR A 89 0.08 -8.87 -3.59
C TYR A 89 1.16 -9.66 -4.33
N ASP A 90 1.87 -9.03 -5.26
CA ASP A 90 2.94 -9.68 -6.03
C ASP A 90 4.11 -10.12 -5.14
N ALA A 91 4.56 -9.27 -4.22
CA ALA A 91 5.64 -9.59 -3.28
C ALA A 91 5.26 -10.76 -2.37
N TRP A 92 4.06 -10.72 -1.77
CA TRP A 92 3.57 -11.79 -0.92
C TRP A 92 3.42 -13.11 -1.68
N LEU A 93 2.83 -13.06 -2.88
CA LEU A 93 2.61 -14.24 -3.71
C LEU A 93 3.94 -14.88 -4.14
N SER A 94 4.95 -14.06 -4.45
CA SER A 94 6.30 -14.53 -4.79
C SER A 94 6.92 -15.34 -3.64
N GLY A 95 6.73 -14.92 -2.39
CA GLY A 95 7.17 -15.66 -1.22
C GLY A 95 6.40 -16.96 -1.02
N TYR A 96 5.07 -16.89 -1.11
CA TYR A 96 4.17 -18.03 -0.94
C TYR A 96 4.42 -19.16 -1.93
N GLN A 97 4.80 -18.84 -3.18
CA GLN A 97 5.12 -19.81 -4.22
C GLN A 97 6.51 -20.46 -4.07
N SER A 98 7.38 -19.89 -3.22
CA SER A 98 8.73 -20.41 -2.95
C SER A 98 9.00 -20.63 -1.45
N PRO A 99 8.19 -21.46 -0.76
CA PRO A 99 8.39 -21.73 0.66
C PRO A 99 9.61 -22.66 0.82
N GLY A 100 10.81 -22.10 0.93
CA GLY A 100 12.02 -22.90 1.18
C GLY A 100 13.33 -22.45 0.55
N ALA A 101 13.45 -21.24 -0.01
CA ALA A 101 14.77 -20.71 -0.35
C ALA A 101 15.47 -20.18 0.92
N GLN A 102 16.12 -21.09 1.66
CA GLN A 102 17.25 -20.76 2.55
C GLN A 102 18.55 -20.79 1.76
#